data_AF-A0A370R438-F1
#
_entry.id   AF-A0A370R438-F1
#
_cell.length_a   1.000
_cell.length_b   1.000
_cell.length_c   1.000
_cell.angle_alpha   90.00
_cell.angle_beta   90.00
_cell.angle_gamma   90.00
#
_symmetry.space_group_name_H-M   'P 1'
#
loop_
_entity.id
_entity.type
_entity.pdbx_description
1 polymer ?
#
loop_
_entity_poly.entity_id
_entity_poly.type
_entity_poly.pdbx_seq_one_letter_code
_entity_poly.pdbx_strand_id
1 'polypeptide(L)'
;MNKKSVLLMAAMAVSTSASAAAFGYKDMIGKWRVTGVQLANDGAIQALVENDPLYMGAELQFSADGIVWLKGGGDSPGEHLQDNCYSRPHLTPADDNDPDAGYRVAGGFNVICGDTVWGPGSGAVIKPGNTQTVQLYWYDNGVLTLTKTS
;
A
#
# COMPACT_ATOMS: atom_id res chain seq x y z
N MET A 1 24.73 67.11 7.57
CA MET A 1 23.94 66.02 6.95
C MET A 1 24.33 64.69 7.58
N ASN A 2 23.32 64.02 8.17
CA ASN A 2 23.13 62.58 8.47
C ASN A 2 24.32 61.67 8.81
N LYS A 3 24.15 60.89 9.89
CA LYS A 3 23.82 59.46 9.78
C LYS A 3 23.31 58.91 11.12
N LYS A 4 22.04 58.50 11.12
CA LYS A 4 21.41 57.71 12.20
C LYS A 4 21.82 56.25 11.99
N SER A 5 22.46 55.63 12.97
CA SER A 5 22.71 54.18 12.97
C SER A 5 21.40 53.46 13.30
N VAL A 6 20.90 52.69 12.33
CA VAL A 6 19.75 51.79 12.51
C VAL A 6 20.31 50.43 12.93
N LEU A 7 19.93 49.97 14.12
CA LEU A 7 20.18 48.61 14.60
C LEU A 7 19.14 47.69 13.94
N LEU A 8 19.54 46.85 12.99
CA LEU A 8 18.68 45.77 12.48
C LEU A 8 18.78 44.56 13.42
N MET A 9 17.72 44.31 14.20
CA MET A 9 17.49 43.00 14.82
C MET A 9 17.08 42.01 13.72
N ALA A 10 17.98 41.11 13.35
CA ALA A 10 17.68 39.99 12.48
C ALA A 10 16.89 38.93 13.27
N ALA A 11 15.59 38.81 13.00
CA ALA A 11 14.78 37.70 13.47
C ALA A 11 15.16 36.44 12.66
N MET A 12 15.86 35.49 13.30
CA MET A 12 16.11 34.18 12.72
C MET A 12 14.79 33.41 12.67
N ALA A 13 14.18 33.33 11.50
CA ALA A 13 13.08 32.40 11.25
C ALA A 13 13.64 30.97 11.29
N VAL A 14 13.40 30.27 12.40
CA VAL A 14 13.69 28.83 12.50
C VAL A 14 12.65 28.12 11.66
N SER A 15 13.00 27.81 10.41
CA SER A 15 12.20 26.94 9.55
C SER A 15 12.33 25.50 10.07
N THR A 16 11.42 25.08 10.95
CA THR A 16 11.27 23.65 11.27
C THR A 16 10.66 22.96 10.05
N SER A 17 11.51 22.35 9.22
CA SER A 17 11.07 21.40 8.20
C SER A 17 10.42 20.22 8.93
N ALA A 18 9.10 20.17 8.94
CA ALA A 18 8.39 18.98 9.37
C ALA A 18 8.70 17.88 8.36
N SER A 19 9.61 16.95 8.70
CA SER A 19 9.76 15.71 7.94
C SER A 19 8.44 14.97 8.06
N ALA A 20 7.71 14.85 6.95
CA ALA A 20 6.61 13.91 6.84
C ALA A 20 7.14 12.53 7.27
N ALA A 21 6.51 11.90 8.25
CA ALA A 21 6.90 10.57 8.68
C ALA A 21 6.83 9.63 7.46
N ALA A 22 7.91 8.91 7.19
CA ALA A 22 7.93 7.94 6.10
C ALA A 22 6.91 6.83 6.40
N PHE A 23 6.07 6.51 5.41
CA PHE A 23 5.14 5.39 5.48
C PHE A 23 5.92 4.08 5.66
N GLY A 24 5.46 3.22 6.55
CA GLY A 24 6.06 1.92 6.79
C GLY A 24 5.04 0.85 7.16
N TYR A 25 5.52 -0.39 7.30
CA TYR A 25 4.63 -1.54 7.55
C TYR A 25 3.75 -1.36 8.81
N LYS A 26 4.25 -0.68 9.85
CA LYS A 26 3.47 -0.38 11.06
C LYS A 26 2.16 0.37 10.78
N ASP A 27 2.11 1.17 9.71
CA ASP A 27 0.93 1.96 9.35
C ASP A 27 -0.16 1.07 8.73
N MET A 28 0.24 -0.08 8.18
CA MET A 28 -0.65 -1.12 7.69
C MET A 28 -1.29 -1.95 8.80
N ILE A 29 -0.69 -2.04 9.99
CA ILE A 29 -1.22 -2.90 11.06
C ILE A 29 -2.68 -2.54 11.37
N GLY A 30 -3.55 -3.56 11.38
CA GLY A 30 -4.99 -3.44 11.56
C GLY A 30 -5.77 -4.31 10.58
N LYS A 31 -7.10 -4.15 10.60
CA LYS A 31 -8.00 -4.81 9.64
C LYS A 31 -8.37 -3.86 8.52
N TRP A 32 -8.51 -4.43 7.34
CA TRP A 32 -8.79 -3.71 6.11
C TRP A 32 -9.84 -4.46 5.33
N ARG A 33 -10.73 -3.70 4.68
CA ARG A 33 -11.77 -4.23 3.81
C ARG A 33 -11.54 -3.76 2.39
N VAL A 34 -11.72 -4.65 1.41
CA VAL A 34 -11.77 -4.28 0.00
C VAL A 34 -13.07 -3.51 -0.26
N THR A 35 -12.94 -2.25 -0.66
CA THR A 35 -14.06 -1.35 -0.96
C THR A 35 -14.16 -0.96 -2.43
N GLY A 36 -13.25 -1.47 -3.27
CA GLY A 36 -13.31 -1.28 -4.72
C GLY A 36 -12.27 -2.15 -5.41
N VAL A 37 -12.55 -2.52 -6.66
CA VAL A 37 -11.60 -3.20 -7.55
C VAL A 37 -11.54 -2.46 -8.87
N GLN A 38 -10.34 -2.09 -9.28
CA GLN A 38 -10.05 -1.43 -10.56
C GLN A 38 -8.99 -2.24 -11.31
N LEU A 39 -8.76 -1.90 -12.56
CA LEU A 39 -7.78 -2.55 -13.42
C LEU A 39 -6.68 -1.53 -13.74
N ALA A 40 -5.41 -1.93 -13.60
CA ALA A 40 -4.27 -1.03 -13.79
C ALA A 40 -4.06 -0.63 -15.27
N ASN A 41 -4.61 -1.40 -16.21
CA ASN A 41 -4.42 -1.30 -17.65
C ASN A 41 -5.61 -1.94 -18.40
N ASP A 42 -5.77 -1.58 -19.67
CA ASP A 42 -6.87 -1.97 -20.57
C ASP A 42 -6.54 -3.20 -21.45
N GLY A 43 -5.70 -4.10 -20.93
CA GLY A 43 -5.23 -5.29 -21.64
C GLY A 43 -6.36 -6.26 -22.05
N ALA A 44 -6.14 -7.00 -23.14
CA ALA A 44 -7.19 -7.78 -23.82
C ALA A 44 -7.61 -9.08 -23.11
N ILE A 45 -6.86 -9.57 -22.12
CA ILE A 45 -7.21 -10.75 -21.33
C ILE A 45 -6.92 -10.44 -19.86
N GLN A 46 -7.99 -10.45 -19.06
CA GLN A 46 -7.95 -10.28 -17.61
C GLN A 46 -9.06 -11.12 -16.98
N ALA A 47 -8.75 -11.74 -15.84
CA ALA A 47 -9.64 -12.57 -15.06
C ALA A 47 -10.52 -11.75 -14.12
N LEU A 48 -10.17 -10.48 -13.90
CA LEU A 48 -10.88 -9.58 -12.98
C LEU A 48 -11.76 -8.59 -13.74
N VAL A 49 -12.85 -8.19 -13.08
CA VAL A 49 -13.72 -7.11 -13.54
C VAL A 49 -13.74 -5.95 -12.55
N GLU A 50 -14.23 -4.79 -12.98
CA GLU A 50 -14.46 -3.67 -12.07
C GLU A 50 -15.40 -4.08 -10.93
N ASN A 51 -14.99 -3.77 -9.69
CA ASN A 51 -15.65 -4.22 -8.46
C ASN A 51 -15.94 -5.72 -8.43
N ASP A 52 -14.93 -6.51 -8.83
CA ASP A 52 -15.01 -7.97 -8.88
C ASP A 52 -15.62 -8.57 -7.58
N PRO A 53 -16.75 -9.30 -7.67
CA PRO A 53 -17.42 -9.87 -6.52
C PRO A 53 -16.55 -10.82 -5.69
N LEU A 54 -15.53 -11.44 -6.30
CA LEU A 54 -14.61 -12.32 -5.60
C LEU A 54 -13.80 -11.58 -4.52
N TYR A 55 -13.55 -10.29 -4.72
CA TYR A 55 -12.77 -9.46 -3.80
C TYR A 55 -13.62 -8.46 -3.03
N MET A 56 -14.74 -7.97 -3.59
CA MET A 56 -15.53 -6.95 -2.92
C MET A 56 -16.03 -7.39 -1.54
N GLY A 57 -15.70 -6.59 -0.51
CA GLY A 57 -16.04 -6.89 0.88
C GLY A 57 -15.14 -7.92 1.56
N ALA A 58 -14.12 -8.45 0.87
CA ALA A 58 -13.09 -9.27 1.47
C ALA A 58 -12.34 -8.51 2.57
N GLU A 59 -11.86 -9.23 3.57
CA GLU A 59 -11.17 -8.65 4.73
C GLU A 59 -9.76 -9.21 4.88
N LEU A 60 -8.79 -8.32 5.08
CA LEU A 60 -7.41 -8.65 5.40
C LEU A 60 -7.05 -8.13 6.78
N GLN A 61 -6.18 -8.84 7.47
CA GLN A 61 -5.52 -8.38 8.66
C GLN A 61 -4.01 -8.32 8.43
N PHE A 62 -3.45 -7.13 8.62
CA PHE A 62 -2.01 -6.93 8.72
C PHE A 62 -1.67 -6.91 10.21
N SER A 63 -0.73 -7.78 10.61
CA SER A 63 -0.23 -7.88 11.97
C SER A 63 1.31 -7.78 11.96
N ALA A 64 1.91 -7.63 13.13
CA ALA A 64 3.36 -7.54 13.26
C ALA A 64 4.11 -8.78 12.72
N ASP A 65 3.46 -9.94 12.73
CA ASP A 65 4.09 -11.22 12.38
C ASP A 65 3.37 -11.95 11.23
N GLY A 66 2.54 -11.24 10.47
CA GLY A 66 1.86 -11.84 9.32
C GLY A 66 0.78 -10.99 8.68
N ILE A 67 0.28 -11.51 7.57
CA ILE A 67 -0.81 -10.94 6.76
C ILE A 67 -1.78 -12.07 6.46
N VAL A 68 -3.04 -11.90 6.84
CA VAL A 68 -4.03 -12.97 6.74
C VAL A 68 -5.29 -12.43 6.10
N TRP A 69 -5.75 -13.06 5.02
CA TRP A 69 -7.11 -12.91 4.55
C TRP A 69 -8.05 -13.54 5.58
N LEU A 70 -8.90 -12.75 6.19
CA LEU A 70 -9.88 -13.20 7.18
C LEU A 70 -11.16 -13.72 6.51
N LYS A 71 -11.48 -13.17 5.34
CA LYS A 71 -12.71 -13.43 4.60
C LYS A 71 -12.53 -13.09 3.12
N GLY A 72 -13.05 -13.93 2.23
CA GLY A 72 -13.20 -13.63 0.80
C GLY A 72 -14.34 -12.65 0.50
N GLY A 73 -14.47 -12.23 -0.76
CA GLY A 73 -15.60 -11.45 -1.26
C GLY A 73 -16.79 -12.32 -1.66
N GLY A 74 -17.98 -11.72 -1.67
CA GLY A 74 -19.23 -12.41 -2.01
C GLY A 74 -19.50 -13.65 -1.15
N ASP A 75 -19.95 -14.73 -1.81
CA ASP A 75 -20.17 -16.05 -1.20
C ASP A 75 -18.97 -17.00 -1.36
N SER A 76 -17.84 -16.49 -1.86
CA SER A 76 -16.68 -17.34 -2.19
C SER A 76 -15.90 -17.74 -0.93
N PRO A 77 -15.53 -19.02 -0.75
CA PRO A 77 -14.81 -19.50 0.43
C PRO A 77 -13.34 -19.05 0.52
N GLY A 78 -12.91 -18.06 -0.27
CA GLY A 78 -11.63 -17.38 -0.08
C GLY A 78 -10.46 -18.09 -0.74
N GLU A 79 -10.42 -18.15 -2.08
CA GLU A 79 -9.24 -18.64 -2.80
C GLU A 79 -7.96 -17.87 -2.40
N HIS A 80 -8.09 -16.61 -2.01
CA HIS A 80 -7.01 -15.76 -1.49
C HIS A 80 -6.47 -16.19 -0.13
N LEU A 81 -7.13 -17.10 0.60
CA LEU A 81 -6.64 -17.61 1.88
C LEU A 81 -5.31 -18.36 1.74
N GLN A 82 -4.96 -18.79 0.53
CA GLN A 82 -3.67 -19.42 0.22
C GLN A 82 -2.51 -18.42 0.21
N ASP A 83 -2.79 -17.14 -0.04
CA ASP A 83 -1.81 -16.06 -0.06
C ASP A 83 -1.60 -15.46 1.34
N ASN A 84 -1.68 -16.25 2.40
CA ASN A 84 -1.41 -15.76 3.76
C ASN A 84 0.10 -15.74 4.04
N CYS A 85 0.54 -14.69 4.73
CA CYS A 85 1.89 -14.55 5.26
C CYS A 85 1.89 -14.87 6.75
N TYR A 86 2.70 -15.85 7.18
CA TYR A 86 2.87 -16.24 8.59
C TYR A 86 4.28 -15.96 9.12
N SER A 87 5.01 -15.03 8.47
CA SER A 87 6.31 -14.53 8.90
C SER A 87 6.27 -13.03 9.04
N ARG A 88 7.24 -12.44 9.74
CA ARG A 88 7.32 -10.98 9.92
C ARG A 88 7.45 -10.28 8.57
N PRO A 89 6.47 -9.46 8.19
CA PRO A 89 6.51 -8.77 6.92
C PRO A 89 7.23 -7.42 7.03
N HIS A 90 7.78 -6.97 5.92
CA HIS A 90 8.37 -5.63 5.78
C HIS A 90 8.15 -5.07 4.37
N LEU A 91 8.36 -3.77 4.23
CA LEU A 91 8.15 -3.06 2.97
C LEU A 91 9.50 -2.69 2.34
N THR A 92 9.58 -2.84 1.02
CA THR A 92 10.69 -2.31 0.21
C THR A 92 10.11 -1.45 -0.91
N PRO A 93 10.78 -0.38 -1.36
CA PRO A 93 10.31 0.44 -2.47
C PRO A 93 10.02 -0.41 -3.72
N ALA A 94 8.95 -0.08 -4.45
CA ALA A 94 8.55 -0.73 -5.71
C ALA A 94 8.76 0.14 -6.95
N ASP A 95 9.33 1.33 -6.79
CA ASP A 95 9.57 2.31 -7.88
C ASP A 95 10.50 1.74 -8.96
N ASP A 96 11.51 0.99 -8.51
CA ASP A 96 12.62 0.50 -9.31
C ASP A 96 12.59 -1.03 -9.48
N ASN A 97 11.43 -1.65 -9.30
CA ASN A 97 11.26 -3.07 -9.61
C ASN A 97 11.67 -3.37 -11.07
N ASP A 98 12.27 -4.54 -11.28
CA ASP A 98 12.44 -5.07 -12.63
C ASP A 98 11.03 -5.20 -13.26
N PRO A 99 10.77 -4.60 -14.44
CA PRO A 99 9.47 -4.66 -15.09
C PRO A 99 8.99 -6.10 -15.36
N ASP A 100 9.89 -7.07 -15.46
CA ASP A 100 9.55 -8.48 -15.64
C ASP A 100 9.30 -9.21 -14.30
N ALA A 101 9.64 -8.58 -13.17
CA ALA A 101 9.55 -9.15 -11.83
C ALA A 101 8.37 -8.65 -10.99
N GLY A 102 7.50 -7.78 -11.52
CA GLY A 102 6.30 -7.30 -10.82
C GLY A 102 5.85 -5.89 -11.17
N TYR A 103 4.90 -5.36 -10.40
CA TYR A 103 4.39 -4.00 -10.59
C TYR A 103 5.46 -2.96 -10.28
N ARG A 104 5.61 -1.98 -11.18
CA ARG A 104 6.40 -0.76 -10.94
C ARG A 104 5.45 0.38 -10.59
N VAL A 105 5.36 0.71 -9.32
CA VAL A 105 4.38 1.69 -8.83
C VAL A 105 5.09 2.81 -8.11
N ALA A 106 5.00 4.01 -8.68
CA ALA A 106 5.54 5.22 -8.07
C ALA A 106 4.96 5.46 -6.66
N GLY A 107 5.82 5.58 -5.65
CA GLY A 107 5.47 5.68 -4.23
C GLY A 107 4.88 4.40 -3.63
N GLY A 108 5.01 3.27 -4.34
CA GLY A 108 4.53 1.97 -3.91
C GLY A 108 5.61 1.16 -3.18
N PHE A 109 5.16 0.12 -2.49
CA PHE A 109 6.01 -0.78 -1.73
C PHE A 109 5.68 -2.24 -2.02
N ASN A 110 6.70 -3.03 -2.36
CA ASN A 110 6.57 -4.48 -2.30
C ASN A 110 6.39 -4.90 -0.85
N VAL A 111 5.68 -6.00 -0.66
CA VAL A 111 5.53 -6.63 0.64
C VAL A 111 6.37 -7.88 0.66
N ILE A 112 7.34 -7.93 1.57
CA ILE A 112 8.17 -9.10 1.78
C ILE A 112 7.66 -9.82 3.02
N CYS A 113 7.33 -11.10 2.91
CA CYS A 113 6.95 -11.98 4.01
C CYS A 113 8.14 -12.86 4.39
N GLY A 114 8.81 -12.57 5.51
CA GLY A 114 10.09 -13.21 5.82
C GLY A 114 11.13 -12.88 4.75
N ASP A 115 11.52 -13.88 3.97
CA ASP A 115 12.52 -13.76 2.89
C ASP A 115 11.91 -13.87 1.47
N THR A 116 10.58 -13.97 1.36
CA THR A 116 9.88 -14.14 0.08
C THR A 116 8.91 -12.99 -0.19
N VAL A 117 8.72 -12.63 -1.45
CA VAL A 117 7.69 -11.65 -1.83
C VAL A 117 6.30 -12.23 -1.51
N TRP A 118 5.44 -11.40 -0.92
CA TRP A 118 4.06 -11.74 -0.60
C TRP A 118 3.11 -11.37 -1.75
N GLY A 119 2.10 -12.20 -1.96
CA GLY A 119 1.07 -12.01 -2.98
C GLY A 119 1.24 -12.96 -4.18
N PRO A 120 0.31 -12.88 -5.14
CA PRO A 120 0.25 -13.83 -6.25
C PRO A 120 1.34 -13.56 -7.29
N GLY A 121 1.85 -14.63 -7.91
CA GLY A 121 2.81 -14.55 -9.02
C GLY A 121 4.09 -13.81 -8.63
N SER A 122 4.29 -12.62 -9.20
CA SER A 122 5.43 -11.72 -8.94
C SER A 122 5.31 -10.91 -7.65
N GLY A 123 4.17 -11.00 -6.95
CA GLY A 123 3.94 -10.35 -5.67
C GLY A 123 3.02 -9.15 -5.72
N ALA A 124 2.68 -8.64 -4.54
CA ALA A 124 1.77 -7.53 -4.34
C ALA A 124 2.50 -6.22 -4.03
N VAL A 125 1.92 -5.11 -4.47
CA VAL A 125 2.42 -3.77 -4.19
C VAL A 125 1.37 -2.94 -3.46
N ILE A 126 1.75 -2.38 -2.31
CA ILE A 126 0.94 -1.43 -1.55
C ILE A 126 1.32 -0.02 -1.98
N LYS A 127 0.34 0.75 -2.45
CA LYS A 127 0.49 2.19 -2.69
C LYS A 127 -0.33 2.96 -1.65
N PRO A 128 0.33 3.72 -0.75
CA PRO A 128 -0.39 4.51 0.24
C PRO A 128 -1.24 5.60 -0.44
N GLY A 129 -2.51 5.69 -0.05
CA GLY A 129 -3.36 6.83 -0.40
C GLY A 129 -3.37 7.85 0.72
N ASN A 130 -3.97 7.47 1.84
CA ASN A 130 -3.93 8.21 3.11
C ASN A 130 -3.86 7.22 4.29
N THR A 131 -3.98 7.71 5.53
CA THR A 131 -3.86 6.85 6.73
C THR A 131 -4.95 5.78 6.87
N GLN A 132 -6.04 5.87 6.11
CA GLN A 132 -7.20 4.98 6.17
C GLN A 132 -7.44 4.24 4.85
N THR A 133 -6.74 4.59 3.77
CA THR A 133 -6.92 3.97 2.46
C THR A 133 -5.60 3.71 1.76
N VAL A 134 -5.48 2.50 1.19
CA VAL A 134 -4.37 2.12 0.33
C VAL A 134 -4.87 1.42 -0.92
N GLN A 135 -4.07 1.43 -1.97
CA GLN A 135 -4.27 0.55 -3.12
C GLN A 135 -3.35 -0.66 -2.99
N LEU A 136 -3.89 -1.85 -3.25
CA LEU A 136 -3.15 -3.09 -3.34
C LEU A 136 -3.17 -3.56 -4.79
N TYR A 137 -2.04 -3.40 -5.47
CA TYR A 137 -1.83 -4.01 -6.78
C TYR A 137 -1.67 -5.51 -6.58
N TRP A 138 -2.51 -6.26 -7.27
CA TRP A 138 -2.84 -7.65 -7.00
C TRP A 138 -3.00 -8.43 -8.30
N TYR A 139 -3.25 -9.74 -8.21
CA TYR A 139 -3.44 -10.69 -9.31
C TYR A 139 -4.00 -10.07 -10.61
N ASP A 140 -3.35 -10.39 -11.74
CA ASP A 140 -3.85 -10.08 -13.09
C ASP A 140 -4.26 -8.62 -13.31
N ASN A 141 -3.34 -7.70 -12.93
CA ASN A 141 -3.50 -6.25 -13.00
C ASN A 141 -4.64 -5.66 -12.15
N GLY A 142 -5.23 -6.45 -11.25
CA GLY A 142 -6.20 -5.96 -10.28
C GLY A 142 -5.60 -4.95 -9.32
N VAL A 143 -6.34 -3.88 -9.05
CA VAL A 143 -6.01 -2.88 -8.03
C VAL A 143 -7.16 -2.86 -7.03
N LEU A 144 -6.92 -3.42 -5.84
CA LEU A 144 -7.89 -3.44 -4.77
C LEU A 144 -7.75 -2.15 -3.95
N THR A 145 -8.84 -1.41 -3.79
CA THR A 145 -8.90 -0.34 -2.79
C THR A 145 -9.19 -0.95 -1.44
N LEU A 146 -8.25 -0.80 -0.50
CA LEU A 146 -8.41 -1.24 0.88
C LEU A 146 -8.73 -0.04 1.77
N THR A 147 -9.78 -0.17 2.58
CA THR A 147 -10.13 0.80 3.62
C THR A 147 -9.96 0.19 5.00
N LYS A 148 -9.28 0.90 5.90
CA LYS A 148 -9.04 0.45 7.27
C LYS A 148 -10.34 0.40 8.06
N THR A 149 -10.56 -0.65 8.85
CA THR A 149 -11.80 -0.87 9.60
C THR A 149 -11.58 -0.98 11.11
N SER A 150 -10.37 -1.33 11.56
CA SER A 150 -9.97 -1.35 12.97
C SER A 150 -8.46 -1.33 13.14
#